data_AF-A0A6L7DC45-F1
#
_entry.id   AF-A0A6L7DC45-F1
#
_cell.length_a   1.000
_cell.length_b   1.000
_cell.length_c   1.000
_cell.angle_alpha   90.00
_cell.angle_beta   90.00
_cell.angle_gamma   90.00
#
_symmetry.space_group_name_H-M   'P 1'
#
loop_
_entity.id
_entity.type
_entity.pdbx_description
1 polymer ?
#
loop_
_entity_poly.entity_id
_entity_poly.type
_entity_poly.pdbx_seq_one_letter_code
_entity_poly.pdbx_strand_id
1 'polypeptide(L)'
;MSLKGKLKNLRITIRKVRYERIIYNFANSFNDINIKNVILDSMLEFKDSNKVTQRFIRKNLYKIKEWLSSNEFKEKYADSPFYPLLNPDEINYKYITDDVAYSLNLPLPNYYNFYFLAASFSAHDACLDMLRFCGVQSVPHHNANFRLFFNEQYNLINYKNVDSMHKLAFFILYAGSHYKENINDIHKFLHLTYKSDKKILYIVRDPLERLKSALNNSYVDWHKTIEPLSIESKPKDILKNRTLYWINREDSNFMDNISKFNFDLFAMDSITAFLNRDKIYYLDFKKTFPKYAFETFSELSKIFGFNPPNINHFPTTKKWGMLARILPAIINVDSKFIESNTANNGGGGEPPCSLAA
;
A
#
# COMPACT_ATOMS: atom_id res chain seq x y z
N MET A 1 8.46 28.31 27.67
CA MET A 1 8.45 26.83 27.89
C MET A 1 8.50 26.54 29.39
N SER A 2 7.49 25.86 29.97
CA SER A 2 7.37 25.68 31.43
C SER A 2 8.49 24.80 32.02
N LEU A 3 8.82 24.97 33.31
CA LEU A 3 9.82 24.17 34.04
C LEU A 3 9.51 22.65 33.96
N LYS A 4 8.22 22.30 34.01
CA LYS A 4 7.70 20.93 33.77
C LYS A 4 8.06 20.42 32.37
N GLY A 5 7.97 21.27 31.34
CA GLY A 5 8.36 20.94 29.97
C GLY A 5 9.86 20.68 29.82
N LYS A 6 10.71 21.50 30.46
CA LYS A 6 12.17 21.33 30.44
C LYS A 6 12.61 20.04 31.15
N LEU A 7 12.05 19.73 32.32
CA LEU A 7 12.34 18.49 33.06
C LEU A 7 11.87 17.23 32.31
N LYS A 8 10.73 17.31 31.62
CA LYS A 8 10.23 16.23 30.75
C LYS A 8 11.21 15.94 29.62
N ASN A 9 11.69 16.99 28.94
CA ASN A 9 12.66 16.85 27.85
C ASN A 9 14.00 16.28 28.32
N LEU A 10 14.55 16.78 29.42
CA LEU A 10 15.81 16.26 29.98
C LEU A 10 15.72 14.76 30.32
N ARG A 11 14.61 14.32 30.93
CA ARG A 11 14.37 12.90 31.24
C ARG A 11 14.27 12.03 29.98
N ILE A 12 13.72 12.56 28.89
CA ILE A 12 13.66 11.86 27.59
C ILE A 12 15.08 11.71 27.02
N THR A 13 15.87 12.79 27.00
CA THR A 13 17.25 12.78 26.51
C THR A 13 18.14 11.78 27.28
N ILE A 14 18.11 11.80 28.61
CA ILE A 14 18.92 10.87 29.44
C ILE A 14 18.55 9.41 29.16
N ARG A 15 17.26 9.10 29.01
CA ARG A 15 16.80 7.73 28.70
C ARG A 15 17.26 7.28 27.32
N LYS A 16 17.24 8.18 26.34
CA LYS A 16 17.71 7.92 24.98
C LYS A 16 19.19 7.55 24.96
N VAL A 17 20.04 8.38 25.57
CA VAL A 17 21.49 8.12 25.69
C VAL A 17 21.76 6.78 26.40
N ARG A 18 20.97 6.44 27.42
CA ARG A 18 21.13 5.16 28.14
C ARG A 18 20.78 3.95 27.25
N TYR A 19 19.73 4.02 26.44
CA TYR A 19 19.37 2.93 25.52
C TYR A 19 20.45 2.73 24.45
N GLU A 20 20.88 3.82 23.80
CA GLU A 20 21.93 3.78 22.79
C GLU A 20 23.23 3.17 23.33
N ARG A 21 23.64 3.55 24.55
CA ARG A 21 24.81 2.97 25.21
C ARG A 21 24.67 1.46 25.47
N ILE A 22 23.48 0.99 25.85
CA ILE A 22 23.23 -0.45 26.06
C ILE A 22 23.37 -1.19 24.73
N ILE A 23 22.76 -0.69 23.65
CA ILE A 23 22.84 -1.30 22.33
C ILE A 23 24.28 -1.28 21.80
N TYR A 24 24.99 -0.16 21.94
CA TYR A 24 26.39 -0.05 21.52
C TYR A 24 27.30 -1.04 22.24
N ASN A 25 27.16 -1.15 23.57
CA ASN A 25 27.90 -2.13 24.36
C ASN A 25 27.55 -3.58 23.96
N PHE A 26 26.28 -3.85 23.68
CA PHE A 26 25.84 -5.16 23.22
C PHE A 26 26.41 -5.51 21.84
N ALA A 27 26.35 -4.59 20.88
CA ALA A 27 26.91 -4.76 19.55
C ALA A 27 28.43 -5.02 19.60
N ASN A 28 29.15 -4.30 20.47
CA ASN A 28 30.58 -4.52 20.70
C ASN A 28 30.92 -5.82 21.44
N SER A 29 29.92 -6.58 21.90
CA SER A 29 30.16 -7.92 22.45
C SER A 29 30.35 -9.00 21.39
N PHE A 30 30.20 -8.64 20.11
CA PHE A 30 30.46 -9.47 18.94
C PHE A 30 31.75 -9.00 18.25
N ASN A 31 32.60 -9.95 17.85
CA ASN A 31 33.82 -9.68 17.09
C ASN A 31 33.53 -9.47 15.59
N ASP A 32 32.41 -10.01 15.11
CA ASP A 32 31.99 -9.89 13.72
C ASP A 32 31.44 -8.48 13.46
N ILE A 33 32.09 -7.77 12.53
CA ILE A 33 31.74 -6.38 12.18
C ILE A 33 30.38 -6.28 11.49
N ASN A 34 29.97 -7.30 10.72
CA ASN A 34 28.66 -7.33 10.06
C ASN A 34 27.56 -7.50 11.12
N ILE A 35 27.74 -8.44 12.06
CA ILE A 35 26.85 -8.62 13.22
C ILE A 35 26.68 -7.31 13.99
N LYS A 36 27.80 -6.65 14.28
CA LYS A 36 27.78 -5.35 14.95
C LYS A 36 26.99 -4.31 14.15
N ASN A 37 27.25 -4.16 12.85
CA ASN A 37 26.60 -3.16 12.01
C ASN A 37 25.10 -3.39 11.92
N VAL A 38 24.64 -4.61 11.66
CA VAL A 38 23.19 -4.90 11.60
C VAL A 38 22.51 -4.67 12.94
N ILE A 39 23.14 -5.01 14.07
CA ILE A 39 22.61 -4.67 15.40
C ILE A 39 22.46 -3.16 15.54
N LEU A 40 23.48 -2.39 15.17
CA LEU A 40 23.46 -0.94 15.29
C LEU A 40 22.39 -0.34 14.37
N ASP A 41 22.35 -0.73 13.10
CA ASP A 41 21.34 -0.25 12.14
C ASP A 41 19.93 -0.64 12.60
N SER A 42 19.72 -1.92 12.92
CA SER A 42 18.40 -2.47 13.25
C SER A 42 17.92 -2.15 14.67
N MET A 43 18.76 -1.63 15.58
CA MET A 43 18.34 -1.34 16.95
C MET A 43 18.56 0.12 17.36
N LEU A 44 19.48 0.86 16.73
CA LEU A 44 19.66 2.31 16.95
C LEU A 44 18.77 3.18 16.06
N GLU A 45 18.37 2.72 14.87
CA GLU A 45 17.32 3.37 14.07
C GLU A 45 16.02 3.54 14.90
N PHE A 46 15.85 2.68 15.91
CA PHE A 46 14.70 2.63 16.80
C PHE A 46 14.88 3.42 18.10
N LYS A 47 15.84 4.34 18.17
CA LYS A 47 16.00 5.28 19.30
C LYS A 47 14.74 6.10 19.58
N ASP A 48 13.91 6.31 18.56
CA ASP A 48 12.63 7.03 18.62
C ASP A 48 11.40 6.08 18.56
N SER A 49 11.62 4.76 18.60
CA SER A 49 10.53 3.76 18.68
C SER A 49 9.79 3.82 20.01
N ASN A 50 8.61 3.20 20.06
CA ASN A 50 7.82 3.17 21.29
C ASN A 50 8.56 2.42 22.42
N LYS A 51 8.21 2.73 23.67
CA LYS A 51 8.86 2.13 24.86
C LYS A 51 8.67 0.61 24.98
N VAL A 52 7.65 0.05 24.34
CA VAL A 52 7.37 -1.39 24.34
C VAL A 52 8.44 -2.10 23.52
N THR A 53 8.75 -1.62 22.31
CA THR A 53 9.80 -2.14 21.44
C THR A 53 11.16 -2.13 22.14
N GLN A 54 11.58 -0.98 22.68
CA GLN A 54 12.85 -0.87 23.41
C GLN A 54 12.93 -1.83 24.61
N ARG A 55 11.82 -2.01 25.34
CA ARG A 55 11.75 -2.92 26.49
C ARG A 55 11.83 -4.37 26.05
N PHE A 56 11.15 -4.75 24.97
CA PHE A 56 11.20 -6.09 24.41
C PHE A 56 12.62 -6.44 24.00
N ILE A 57 13.26 -5.58 23.21
CA ILE A 57 14.65 -5.76 22.76
C ILE A 57 15.59 -5.95 23.95
N ARG A 58 15.54 -5.04 24.95
CA ARG A 58 16.41 -5.11 26.13
C ARG A 58 16.22 -6.40 26.93
N LYS A 59 15.00 -6.92 27.02
CA LYS A 59 14.70 -8.18 27.72
C LYS A 59 15.21 -9.41 26.98
N ASN A 60 15.40 -9.32 25.67
CA ASN A 60 15.77 -10.45 24.82
C ASN A 60 17.22 -10.41 24.32
N LEU A 61 18.07 -9.47 24.77
CA LEU A 61 19.47 -9.37 24.35
C LEU A 61 20.25 -10.69 24.51
N TYR A 62 20.01 -11.44 25.59
CA TYR A 62 20.64 -12.74 25.79
C TYR A 62 20.23 -13.74 24.69
N LYS A 63 18.92 -13.84 24.39
CA LYS A 63 18.39 -14.70 23.32
C LYS A 63 18.89 -14.30 21.95
N ILE A 64 18.97 -12.99 21.67
CA ILE A 64 19.55 -12.45 20.44
C ILE A 64 21.02 -12.93 20.33
N LYS A 65 21.79 -12.83 21.41
CA LYS A 65 23.19 -13.27 21.41
C LYS A 65 23.35 -14.77 21.19
N GLU A 66 22.54 -15.57 21.87
CA GLU A 66 22.50 -17.02 21.71
C GLU A 66 22.18 -17.41 20.27
N TRP A 67 21.12 -16.82 19.70
CA TRP A 67 20.71 -17.01 18.31
C TRP A 67 21.81 -16.65 17.31
N LEU A 68 22.36 -15.43 17.38
CA LEU A 68 23.40 -14.97 16.45
C LEU A 68 24.72 -15.76 16.58
N SER A 69 24.90 -16.48 17.69
CA SER A 69 26.07 -17.35 17.90
C SER A 69 25.84 -18.80 17.47
N SER A 70 24.58 -19.18 17.20
CA SER A 70 24.18 -20.54 16.85
C SER A 70 24.70 -20.97 15.47
N ASN A 71 24.83 -22.28 15.28
CA ASN A 71 25.21 -22.84 13.97
C ASN A 71 24.09 -22.65 12.94
N GLU A 72 22.83 -22.80 13.36
CA GLU A 72 21.67 -22.58 12.49
C GLU A 72 21.66 -21.17 11.88
N PHE A 73 21.92 -20.15 12.70
CA PHE A 73 22.05 -18.78 12.21
C PHE A 73 23.17 -18.64 11.17
N LYS A 74 24.35 -19.17 11.48
CA LYS A 74 25.53 -19.07 10.60
C LYS A 74 25.33 -19.76 9.27
N GLU A 75 24.68 -20.91 9.26
CA GLU A 75 24.46 -21.72 8.06
C GLU A 75 23.34 -21.16 7.17
N LYS A 76 22.27 -20.62 7.77
CA LYS A 76 21.05 -20.25 7.03
C LYS A 76 20.86 -18.74 6.81
N TYR A 77 21.45 -17.90 7.68
CA TYR A 77 21.10 -16.48 7.74
C TYR A 77 22.28 -15.50 7.69
N ALA A 78 23.50 -15.91 8.03
CA ALA A 78 24.63 -14.97 8.17
C ALA A 78 24.96 -14.16 6.90
N ASP A 79 24.70 -14.71 5.71
CA ASP A 79 24.93 -14.03 4.43
C ASP A 79 23.79 -13.08 4.02
N SER A 80 22.70 -13.02 4.79
CA SER A 80 21.59 -12.11 4.50
C SER A 80 21.93 -10.66 4.88
N PRO A 81 21.67 -9.68 4.00
CA PRO A 81 21.86 -8.26 4.35
C PRO A 81 20.94 -7.78 5.49
N PHE A 82 19.84 -8.50 5.75
CA PHE A 82 18.87 -8.19 6.80
C PHE A 82 18.51 -9.44 7.60
N TYR A 83 19.50 -10.15 8.13
CA TYR A 83 19.20 -11.34 8.92
C TYR A 83 18.37 -11.05 10.17
N PRO A 84 17.54 -12.02 10.59
CA PRO A 84 16.70 -11.89 11.76
C PRO A 84 17.54 -11.94 13.04
N LEU A 85 17.27 -11.01 13.97
CA LEU A 85 17.98 -10.93 15.25
C LEU A 85 17.45 -11.93 16.29
N LEU A 86 16.35 -12.62 16.01
CA LEU A 86 15.84 -13.75 16.78
C LEU A 86 15.48 -14.88 15.82
N ASN A 87 15.45 -16.13 16.28
CA ASN A 87 15.05 -17.26 15.44
C ASN A 87 13.59 -17.07 14.93
N PRO A 88 13.36 -16.90 13.61
CA PRO A 88 12.01 -16.75 13.06
C PRO A 88 11.12 -17.97 13.26
N ASP A 89 11.72 -19.16 13.41
CA ASP A 89 11.01 -20.44 13.51
C ASP A 89 10.54 -20.73 14.96
N GLU A 90 11.17 -20.11 15.96
CA GLU A 90 10.80 -20.27 17.39
C GLU A 90 9.95 -19.12 17.94
N ILE A 91 9.92 -17.97 17.26
CA ILE A 91 9.21 -16.82 17.77
C ILE A 91 7.70 -16.91 17.51
N ASN A 92 6.93 -16.71 18.57
CA ASN A 92 5.49 -16.60 18.43
C ASN A 92 5.11 -15.16 18.05
N TYR A 93 4.90 -14.95 16.75
CA TYR A 93 4.50 -13.68 16.15
C TYR A 93 3.26 -13.05 16.82
N LYS A 94 2.40 -13.84 17.48
CA LYS A 94 1.18 -13.35 18.14
C LYS A 94 1.44 -12.56 19.42
N TYR A 95 2.66 -12.67 19.96
CA TYR A 95 3.07 -11.99 21.18
C TYR A 95 4.08 -10.86 20.95
N ILE A 96 4.40 -10.56 19.69
CA ILE A 96 5.24 -9.42 19.31
C ILE A 96 4.45 -8.47 18.41
N THR A 97 4.72 -7.17 18.53
CA THR A 97 4.11 -6.16 17.67
C THR A 97 4.81 -6.14 16.31
N ASP A 98 4.11 -5.68 15.30
CA ASP A 98 4.63 -5.32 13.98
C ASP A 98 5.94 -4.52 14.03
N ASP A 99 5.99 -3.48 14.86
CA ASP A 99 7.18 -2.65 15.05
C ASP A 99 8.37 -3.45 15.59
N VAL A 100 8.13 -4.41 16.49
CA VAL A 100 9.20 -5.27 17.02
C VAL A 100 9.69 -6.20 15.93
N ALA A 101 8.78 -6.77 15.13
CA ALA A 101 9.14 -7.66 14.03
C ALA A 101 9.99 -6.94 12.98
N TYR A 102 9.58 -5.74 12.56
CA TYR A 102 10.35 -4.93 11.62
C TYR A 102 11.73 -4.52 12.17
N SER A 103 11.80 -4.15 13.46
CA SER A 103 13.07 -3.80 14.12
C SER A 103 14.04 -4.97 14.20
N LEU A 104 13.54 -6.18 14.43
CA LEU A 104 14.39 -7.36 14.59
C LEU A 104 14.64 -8.09 13.27
N ASN A 105 14.30 -7.46 12.13
CA ASN A 105 14.37 -8.03 10.80
C ASN A 105 13.69 -9.40 10.72
N LEU A 106 12.57 -9.56 11.42
CA LEU A 106 11.81 -10.80 11.38
C LEU A 106 10.97 -10.84 10.10
N PRO A 107 11.06 -11.91 9.30
CA PRO A 107 10.26 -12.02 8.09
C PRO A 107 8.77 -12.10 8.44
N LEU A 108 7.91 -11.73 7.48
CA LEU A 108 6.49 -11.98 7.59
C LEU A 108 6.22 -13.48 7.76
N PRO A 109 5.28 -13.86 8.65
CA PRO A 109 4.81 -15.22 8.76
C PRO A 109 4.26 -15.73 7.43
N ASN A 110 4.45 -17.02 7.15
CA ASN A 110 4.05 -17.65 5.90
C ASN A 110 2.54 -17.99 5.85
N TYR A 111 1.67 -17.02 6.15
CA TYR A 111 0.20 -17.18 6.15
C TYR A 111 -0.49 -16.39 5.02
N TYR A 112 0.21 -16.17 3.90
CA TYR A 112 -0.36 -15.59 2.69
C TYR A 112 -0.18 -16.55 1.49
N ASN A 113 -1.12 -16.47 0.55
CA ASN A 113 -1.25 -17.42 -0.56
C ASN A 113 -0.32 -17.07 -1.74
N PHE A 114 -0.22 -15.79 -2.06
CA PHE A 114 0.58 -15.29 -3.19
C PHE A 114 1.00 -13.83 -2.98
N TYR A 115 1.93 -13.37 -3.80
CA TYR A 115 2.41 -12.01 -3.79
C TYR A 115 1.76 -11.20 -4.91
N PHE A 116 1.34 -9.96 -4.64
CA PHE A 116 0.88 -9.03 -5.67
C PHE A 116 1.93 -7.95 -5.88
N LEU A 117 2.43 -7.84 -7.12
CA LEU A 117 3.39 -6.84 -7.52
C LEU A 117 2.71 -5.84 -8.43
N ALA A 118 2.97 -4.55 -8.23
CA ALA A 118 2.52 -3.52 -9.14
C ALA A 118 3.39 -2.28 -9.11
N ALA A 119 3.12 -1.38 -10.05
CA ALA A 119 3.69 -0.05 -10.07
C ALA A 119 2.59 1.00 -10.21
N SER A 120 2.88 2.24 -9.83
CA SER A 120 1.98 3.37 -10.07
C SER A 120 1.55 3.44 -11.52
N PHE A 121 0.30 3.86 -11.70
CA PHE A 121 -0.35 4.04 -12.99
C PHE A 121 -0.55 2.75 -13.82
N SER A 122 -0.43 1.58 -13.19
CA SER A 122 -0.68 0.26 -13.81
C SER A 122 -2.03 -0.34 -13.43
N ALA A 123 -2.99 0.46 -12.95
CA ALA A 123 -4.30 0.01 -12.48
C ALA A 123 -4.28 -0.92 -11.23
N HIS A 124 -3.26 -0.80 -10.37
CA HIS A 124 -3.14 -1.59 -9.14
C HIS A 124 -4.37 -1.47 -8.22
N ASP A 125 -4.94 -0.27 -8.07
CA ASP A 125 -6.17 -0.03 -7.29
C ASP A 125 -7.35 -0.87 -7.76
N ALA A 126 -7.57 -0.94 -9.07
CA ALA A 126 -8.70 -1.68 -9.63
C ALA A 126 -8.46 -3.19 -9.53
N CYS A 127 -7.23 -3.62 -9.76
CA CYS A 127 -6.85 -5.03 -9.65
C CYS A 127 -7.00 -5.53 -8.20
N LEU A 128 -6.55 -4.75 -7.20
CA LEU A 128 -6.73 -5.08 -5.78
C LEU A 128 -8.21 -5.16 -5.39
N ASP A 129 -9.06 -4.25 -5.88
CA ASP A 129 -10.50 -4.34 -5.62
C ASP A 129 -11.11 -5.59 -6.24
N MET A 130 -10.75 -5.94 -7.48
CA MET A 130 -11.22 -7.16 -8.12
C MET A 130 -10.78 -8.42 -7.35
N LEU A 131 -9.55 -8.43 -6.80
CA LEU A 131 -9.10 -9.50 -5.89
C LEU A 131 -9.97 -9.54 -4.61
N ARG A 132 -10.35 -8.39 -4.05
CA ARG A 132 -11.25 -8.31 -2.89
C ARG A 132 -12.66 -8.82 -3.20
N PHE A 133 -13.20 -8.53 -4.39
CA PHE A 133 -14.45 -9.13 -4.88
C PHE A 133 -14.36 -10.65 -5.03
N CYS A 134 -13.15 -11.18 -5.20
CA CYS A 134 -12.82 -12.61 -5.22
C CYS A 134 -12.46 -13.15 -3.81
N GLY A 135 -12.80 -12.43 -2.74
CA GLY A 135 -12.58 -12.86 -1.36
C GLY A 135 -11.11 -12.80 -0.91
N VAL A 136 -10.24 -12.11 -1.65
CA VAL A 136 -8.84 -11.93 -1.26
C VAL A 136 -8.70 -10.73 -0.33
N GLN A 137 -8.13 -10.95 0.84
CA GLN A 137 -7.79 -9.88 1.78
C GLN A 137 -6.44 -9.25 1.45
N SER A 138 -6.41 -7.93 1.53
CA SER A 138 -5.21 -7.09 1.36
C SER A 138 -5.30 -5.92 2.33
N VAL A 139 -4.16 -5.38 2.74
CA VAL A 139 -4.13 -4.14 3.53
C VAL A 139 -4.41 -2.89 2.69
N PRO A 140 -4.67 -1.72 3.32
CA PRO A 140 -4.70 -0.45 2.60
C PRO A 140 -3.40 -0.26 1.80
N HIS A 141 -3.53 0.14 0.54
CA HIS A 141 -2.40 0.20 -0.39
C HIS A 141 -1.78 1.59 -0.51
N HIS A 142 -2.45 2.66 -0.09
CA HIS A 142 -1.88 4.02 -0.09
C HIS A 142 -1.31 4.36 1.30
N ASN A 143 -0.12 3.84 1.62
CA ASN A 143 0.60 4.16 2.87
C ASN A 143 1.82 5.06 2.63
N ALA A 144 2.25 5.75 3.69
CA ALA A 144 3.28 6.78 3.61
C ALA A 144 4.73 6.25 3.55
N ASN A 145 5.01 5.00 3.95
CA ASN A 145 6.35 4.39 3.95
C ASN A 145 6.30 2.82 4.05
N PHE A 146 7.34 2.12 3.59
CA PHE A 146 7.56 0.67 3.59
C PHE A 146 7.47 0.02 4.96
N ARG A 147 7.86 0.72 6.04
CA ARG A 147 7.66 0.21 7.39
C ARG A 147 6.17 0.12 7.73
N LEU A 148 5.39 1.15 7.40
CA LEU A 148 3.93 1.10 7.57
C LEU A 148 3.32 0.01 6.67
N PHE A 149 3.78 -0.14 5.43
CA PHE A 149 3.35 -1.26 4.58
C PHE A 149 3.66 -2.63 5.20
N PHE A 150 4.84 -2.80 5.78
CA PHE A 150 5.21 -4.04 6.47
C PHE A 150 4.30 -4.27 7.67
N ASN A 151 4.10 -3.24 8.50
CA ASN A 151 3.30 -3.30 9.72
C ASN A 151 1.84 -3.68 9.44
N GLU A 152 1.23 -3.05 8.44
CA GLU A 152 -0.12 -3.39 8.02
C GLU A 152 -0.19 -4.86 7.57
N GLN A 153 0.71 -5.29 6.67
CA GLN A 153 0.72 -6.69 6.20
C GLN A 153 0.94 -7.68 7.34
N TYR A 154 1.82 -7.34 8.27
CA TYR A 154 2.05 -8.10 9.49
C TYR A 154 0.75 -8.30 10.28
N ASN A 155 0.00 -7.22 10.49
CA ASN A 155 -1.27 -7.25 11.22
C ASN A 155 -2.32 -8.09 10.48
N LEU A 156 -2.44 -7.96 9.16
CA LEU A 156 -3.34 -8.78 8.35
C LEU A 156 -3.02 -10.29 8.43
N ILE A 157 -1.73 -10.62 8.31
CA ILE A 157 -1.25 -12.00 8.27
C ILE A 157 -1.37 -12.68 9.64
N ASN A 158 -1.08 -11.95 10.72
CA ASN A 158 -0.99 -12.49 12.07
C ASN A 158 -2.32 -12.54 12.84
N TYR A 159 -3.38 -11.86 12.37
CA TYR A 159 -4.71 -11.98 12.96
C TYR A 159 -5.32 -13.39 12.70
N LYS A 160 -5.49 -14.13 13.81
CA LYS A 160 -5.83 -15.56 13.94
C LYS A 160 -7.22 -15.99 13.44
N ASN A 161 -8.19 -15.10 13.30
CA ASN A 161 -9.58 -15.51 13.07
C ASN A 161 -9.97 -15.62 11.59
N VAL A 162 -8.99 -15.89 10.72
CA VAL A 162 -9.21 -15.84 9.27
C VAL A 162 -8.45 -16.93 8.52
N ASP A 163 -8.32 -18.12 9.12
CA ASP A 163 -7.68 -19.28 8.49
C ASP A 163 -8.42 -19.75 7.21
N SER A 164 -9.63 -19.24 6.97
CA SER A 164 -10.44 -19.52 5.77
C SER A 164 -10.34 -18.48 4.65
N MET A 165 -9.58 -17.38 4.79
CA MET A 165 -9.51 -16.36 3.75
C MET A 165 -8.19 -16.36 2.99
N HIS A 166 -8.29 -16.09 1.70
CA HIS A 166 -7.14 -15.88 0.83
C HIS A 166 -6.48 -14.56 1.20
N LYS A 167 -5.25 -14.60 1.71
CA LYS A 167 -4.49 -13.40 2.06
C LYS A 167 -3.39 -13.20 1.02
N LEU A 168 -3.15 -11.97 0.61
CA LEU A 168 -1.99 -11.63 -0.20
C LEU A 168 -1.03 -10.75 0.59
N ALA A 169 0.25 -10.91 0.28
CA ALA A 169 1.25 -9.88 0.53
C ALA A 169 1.44 -9.08 -0.76
N PHE A 170 1.84 -7.81 -0.67
CA PHE A 170 2.05 -7.00 -1.87
C PHE A 170 3.18 -5.99 -1.76
N PHE A 171 3.67 -5.61 -2.93
CA PHE A 171 4.56 -4.47 -3.14
C PHE A 171 4.01 -3.62 -4.28
N ILE A 172 3.91 -2.31 -4.04
CA ILE A 172 3.55 -1.34 -5.06
C ILE A 172 4.65 -0.29 -5.11
N LEU A 173 5.30 -0.16 -6.26
CA LEU A 173 6.25 0.91 -6.50
C LEU A 173 5.48 2.19 -6.86
N TYR A 174 5.42 3.13 -5.92
CA TYR A 174 4.71 4.39 -6.12
C TYR A 174 5.56 5.41 -6.88
N ALA A 175 5.00 5.99 -7.95
CA ALA A 175 5.67 7.05 -8.70
C ALA A 175 5.68 8.34 -7.88
N GLY A 176 6.86 8.94 -7.74
CA GLY A 176 7.03 10.11 -6.89
C GLY A 176 6.83 9.79 -5.42
N SER A 177 7.19 8.57 -4.98
CA SER A 177 7.38 8.21 -3.57
C SER A 177 8.56 9.01 -2.99
N HIS A 178 8.38 10.33 -2.96
CA HIS A 178 9.07 11.24 -2.08
C HIS A 178 8.44 11.09 -0.70
N TYR A 179 8.91 10.11 0.06
CA TYR A 179 8.98 10.20 1.50
C TYR A 179 10.25 9.50 1.99
N LYS A 180 11.42 10.12 1.83
CA LYS A 180 12.70 9.75 2.50
C LYS A 180 13.27 8.34 2.26
N GLU A 181 12.59 7.47 1.53
CA GLU A 181 12.98 6.08 1.36
C GLU A 181 13.99 5.88 0.25
N ASN A 182 14.95 5.00 0.49
CA ASN A 182 16.01 4.68 -0.45
C ASN A 182 15.93 3.20 -0.87
N ILE A 183 16.85 2.80 -1.74
CA ILE A 183 16.91 1.43 -2.26
C ILE A 183 17.05 0.36 -1.15
N ASN A 184 17.69 0.68 -0.03
CA ASN A 184 17.83 -0.25 1.09
C ASN A 184 16.48 -0.52 1.78
N ASP A 185 15.57 0.47 1.83
CA ASP A 185 14.23 0.27 2.38
C ASP A 185 13.43 -0.71 1.53
N ILE A 186 13.53 -0.59 0.20
CA ILE A 186 12.94 -1.54 -0.75
C ILE A 186 13.54 -2.92 -0.54
N HIS A 187 14.86 -3.04 -0.46
CA HIS A 187 15.53 -4.32 -0.27
C HIS A 187 15.14 -4.97 1.05
N LYS A 188 15.08 -4.19 2.14
CA LYS A 188 14.64 -4.69 3.45
C LYS A 188 13.19 -5.15 3.39
N PHE A 189 12.30 -4.35 2.81
CA PHE A 189 10.90 -4.72 2.66
C PHE A 189 10.73 -6.03 1.87
N LEU A 190 11.38 -6.15 0.72
CA LEU A 190 11.34 -7.37 -0.08
C LEU A 190 11.93 -8.55 0.70
N HIS A 191 13.08 -8.38 1.35
CA HIS A 191 13.70 -9.43 2.16
C HIS A 191 12.77 -9.96 3.26
N LEU A 192 12.06 -9.05 3.95
CA LEU A 192 11.18 -9.42 5.05
C LEU A 192 9.84 -9.98 4.58
N THR A 193 9.34 -9.58 3.40
CA THR A 193 7.98 -9.94 2.97
C THR A 193 7.92 -11.06 1.95
N TYR A 194 8.88 -11.12 1.02
CA TYR A 194 8.86 -12.03 -0.13
C TYR A 194 9.35 -13.44 0.24
N LYS A 195 8.75 -14.45 -0.40
CA LYS A 195 9.11 -15.87 -0.28
C LYS A 195 9.18 -16.49 -1.67
N SER A 196 10.29 -17.16 -1.97
CA SER A 196 10.65 -17.60 -3.33
C SER A 196 9.81 -18.75 -3.89
N ASP A 197 9.09 -19.46 -3.03
CA ASP A 197 8.16 -20.53 -3.39
C ASP A 197 6.78 -20.00 -3.82
N LYS A 198 6.44 -18.75 -3.47
CA LYS A 198 5.12 -18.17 -3.70
C LYS A 198 4.96 -17.67 -5.14
N LYS A 199 3.77 -17.89 -5.70
CA LYS A 199 3.37 -17.28 -6.98
C LYS A 199 3.27 -15.76 -6.82
N ILE A 200 3.61 -15.03 -7.87
CA ILE A 200 3.56 -13.57 -7.92
C ILE A 200 2.60 -13.18 -9.04
N LEU A 201 1.51 -12.47 -8.72
CA LEU A 201 0.69 -11.79 -9.72
C LEU A 201 1.28 -10.40 -9.95
N TYR A 202 1.79 -10.14 -11.14
CA TYR A 202 2.39 -8.86 -11.48
C TYR A 202 1.56 -8.14 -12.55
N ILE A 203 0.82 -7.09 -12.16
CA ILE A 203 0.14 -6.23 -13.12
C ILE A 203 1.12 -5.28 -13.83
N VAL A 204 1.21 -5.42 -15.14
CA VAL A 204 2.13 -4.67 -16.00
C VAL A 204 1.40 -3.77 -16.97
N ARG A 205 2.08 -2.68 -17.32
CA ARG A 205 1.64 -1.71 -18.31
C ARG A 205 2.86 -1.10 -18.98
N ASP A 206 2.73 -0.85 -20.28
CA ASP A 206 3.74 -0.15 -21.06
C ASP A 206 4.22 1.14 -20.35
N PRO A 207 5.55 1.34 -20.19
CA PRO A 207 6.09 2.50 -19.48
C PRO A 207 5.67 3.86 -20.07
N LEU A 208 5.53 3.97 -21.39
CA LEU A 208 5.10 5.21 -22.05
C LEU A 208 3.61 5.47 -21.78
N GLU A 209 2.77 4.43 -21.81
CA GLU A 209 1.37 4.53 -21.40
C GLU A 209 1.24 4.89 -19.91
N ARG A 210 2.11 4.38 -19.03
CA ARG A 210 2.17 4.78 -17.62
C ARG A 210 2.52 6.25 -17.47
N LEU A 211 3.52 6.75 -18.21
CA LEU A 211 3.89 8.16 -18.22
C LEU A 211 2.72 9.04 -18.70
N LYS A 212 2.06 8.67 -19.79
CA LYS A 212 0.85 9.36 -20.28
C LYS A 212 -0.24 9.38 -19.21
N SER A 213 -0.41 8.27 -18.48
CA SER A 213 -1.38 8.19 -17.38
C SER A 213 -0.98 9.06 -16.19
N ALA A 214 0.31 9.17 -15.88
CA ALA A 214 0.83 10.01 -14.81
C ALA A 214 0.61 11.50 -15.10
N LEU A 215 0.90 11.94 -16.33
CA LEU A 215 0.63 13.30 -16.82
C LEU A 215 -0.88 13.65 -16.82
N ASN A 216 -1.71 12.63 -17.01
CA ASN A 216 -3.16 12.75 -16.98
C ASN A 216 -3.78 12.40 -15.64
N ASN A 217 -2.96 12.10 -14.64
CA ASN A 217 -3.47 11.71 -13.35
C ASN A 217 -4.06 12.94 -12.66
N SER A 218 -5.36 12.85 -12.41
CA SER A 218 -6.07 13.81 -11.60
C SER A 218 -6.71 13.10 -10.44
N TYR A 219 -6.76 13.78 -9.31
CA TYR A 219 -7.48 13.36 -8.13
C TYR A 219 -8.52 14.40 -7.79
N VAL A 220 -9.53 13.97 -7.05
CA VAL A 220 -10.63 14.84 -6.65
C VAL A 220 -10.16 15.66 -5.46
N ASP A 221 -10.57 16.91 -5.35
CA ASP A 221 -10.41 17.65 -4.10
C ASP A 221 -11.59 17.32 -3.19
N TRP A 222 -11.40 16.31 -2.31
CA TRP A 222 -12.46 15.84 -1.42
C TRP A 222 -12.99 16.94 -0.49
N HIS A 223 -12.19 17.96 -0.16
CA HIS A 223 -12.66 19.09 0.65
C HIS A 223 -13.69 19.93 -0.10
N LYS A 224 -13.58 20.05 -1.42
CA LYS A 224 -14.49 20.83 -2.28
C LYS A 224 -15.68 20.03 -2.81
N THR A 225 -15.61 18.69 -2.79
CA THR A 225 -16.75 17.85 -3.21
C THR A 225 -17.99 17.99 -2.33
N ILE A 226 -17.78 18.39 -1.07
CA ILE A 226 -18.82 18.54 -0.06
C ILE A 226 -19.52 19.90 -0.14
N GLU A 227 -19.02 20.83 -0.96
CA GLU A 227 -19.70 22.11 -1.18
C GLU A 227 -21.02 21.89 -1.93
N PRO A 228 -22.15 22.44 -1.42
CA PRO A 228 -23.43 22.34 -2.12
C PRO A 228 -23.38 23.00 -3.49
N LEU A 229 -23.87 22.28 -4.50
CA LEU A 229 -24.04 22.76 -5.86
C LEU A 229 -25.46 23.27 -6.07
N SER A 230 -25.63 24.40 -6.75
CA SER A 230 -26.95 24.81 -7.25
C SER A 230 -27.32 24.03 -8.50
N ILE A 231 -28.60 23.81 -8.77
CA ILE A 231 -29.05 23.14 -10.00
C ILE A 231 -28.67 23.92 -11.28
N GLU A 232 -28.49 25.23 -11.17
CA GLU A 232 -28.03 26.13 -12.24
C GLU A 232 -26.50 26.09 -12.44
N SER A 233 -25.76 25.38 -11.58
CA SER A 233 -24.30 25.29 -11.67
C SER A 233 -23.88 24.60 -12.97
N LYS A 234 -23.00 25.26 -13.73
CA LYS A 234 -22.50 24.68 -14.99
C LYS A 234 -21.53 23.53 -14.69
N PRO A 235 -21.66 22.36 -15.34
CA PRO A 235 -20.77 21.22 -15.12
C PRO A 235 -19.28 21.53 -15.26
N LYS A 236 -18.90 22.44 -16.17
CA LYS A 236 -17.51 22.85 -16.39
C LYS A 236 -16.90 23.54 -15.16
N ASP A 237 -17.67 24.39 -14.50
CA ASP A 237 -17.20 25.18 -13.35
C ASP A 237 -17.04 24.28 -12.12
N ILE A 238 -17.96 23.32 -11.96
CA ILE A 238 -17.89 22.26 -10.95
C ILE A 238 -16.60 21.43 -11.13
N LEU A 239 -16.33 20.97 -12.35
CA LEU A 239 -15.16 20.14 -12.64
C LEU A 239 -13.83 20.89 -12.48
N LYS A 240 -13.78 22.19 -12.85
CA LYS A 240 -12.60 23.04 -12.70
C LYS A 240 -12.20 23.18 -11.23
N ASN A 241 -13.17 23.33 -10.34
CA ASN A 241 -12.91 23.57 -8.92
C ASN A 241 -12.66 22.27 -8.13
N ARG A 242 -13.14 21.12 -8.62
CA ARG A 242 -13.05 19.82 -7.91
C ARG A 242 -11.93 18.89 -8.38
N THR A 243 -11.23 19.22 -9.47
CA THR A 243 -10.20 18.34 -10.03
C THR A 243 -8.82 18.94 -9.80
N LEU A 244 -7.97 18.24 -9.06
CA LEU A 244 -6.56 18.56 -8.91
C LEU A 244 -5.75 17.64 -9.81
N TYR A 245 -4.69 18.18 -10.41
CA TYR A 245 -3.75 17.42 -11.22
C TYR A 245 -2.46 17.23 -10.43
N TRP A 246 -1.85 16.07 -10.59
CA TRP A 246 -0.56 15.78 -9.98
C TRP A 246 0.56 16.69 -10.50
N ILE A 247 0.36 17.26 -11.71
CA ILE A 247 1.25 18.23 -12.34
C ILE A 247 0.45 19.51 -12.63
N ASN A 248 1.02 20.66 -12.27
CA ASN A 248 0.47 21.97 -12.64
C ASN A 248 0.58 22.14 -14.17
N ARG A 249 -0.56 22.13 -14.86
CA ARG A 249 -0.64 22.21 -16.32
C ARG A 249 -0.50 23.63 -16.89
N GLU A 250 -0.65 24.66 -16.05
CA GLU A 250 -0.67 26.05 -16.51
C GLU A 250 0.74 26.68 -16.59
N ASP A 251 1.74 26.10 -15.93
CA ASP A 251 3.10 26.70 -15.80
C ASP A 251 4.27 25.80 -16.24
N SER A 252 4.04 24.61 -16.79
CA SER A 252 5.13 23.63 -16.92
C SER A 252 5.41 23.18 -18.34
N ASN A 253 6.66 23.40 -18.77
CA ASN A 253 7.22 22.71 -19.94
C ASN A 253 7.19 21.20 -19.67
N PHE A 254 6.74 20.42 -20.64
CA PHE A 254 6.70 18.95 -20.60
C PHE A 254 8.04 18.35 -20.15
N MET A 255 9.16 18.91 -20.63
CA MET A 255 10.51 18.44 -20.29
C MET A 255 10.85 18.67 -18.81
N ASP A 256 10.35 19.76 -18.21
CA ASP A 256 10.59 20.10 -16.80
C ASP A 256 9.80 19.19 -15.84
N ASN A 257 8.78 18.48 -16.33
CA ASN A 257 8.06 17.48 -15.55
C ASN A 257 8.56 16.06 -15.80
N ILE A 258 9.11 15.75 -16.98
CA ILE A 258 9.77 14.47 -17.24
C ILE A 258 10.92 14.23 -16.26
N SER A 259 11.70 15.26 -15.93
CA SER A 259 12.78 15.13 -14.94
C SER A 259 12.28 14.80 -13.53
N LYS A 260 11.01 15.07 -13.20
CA LYS A 260 10.36 14.69 -11.93
C LYS A 260 9.87 13.24 -11.93
N PHE A 261 9.76 12.64 -13.11
CA PHE A 261 9.40 11.25 -13.31
C PHE A 261 10.66 10.38 -13.23
N ASN A 262 11.04 10.05 -11.99
CA ASN A 262 12.26 9.32 -11.64
C ASN A 262 12.22 7.81 -11.96
N PHE A 263 13.32 7.13 -11.58
CA PHE A 263 13.56 5.68 -11.53
C PHE A 263 12.29 4.83 -11.39
N ASP A 264 11.36 5.18 -10.50
CA ASP A 264 10.16 4.39 -10.17
C ASP A 264 9.21 4.11 -11.34
N LEU A 265 9.23 4.93 -12.39
CA LEU A 265 8.44 4.64 -13.60
C LEU A 265 9.08 3.57 -14.49
N PHE A 266 10.40 3.38 -14.39
CA PHE A 266 11.17 2.49 -15.26
C PHE A 266 11.86 1.34 -14.51
N ALA A 267 11.88 1.37 -13.18
CA ALA A 267 12.64 0.45 -12.33
C ALA A 267 12.01 -0.92 -12.08
N MET A 268 10.85 -1.19 -12.66
CA MET A 268 10.13 -2.42 -12.33
C MET A 268 10.87 -3.68 -12.77
N ASP A 269 11.55 -3.64 -13.92
CA ASP A 269 12.37 -4.76 -14.38
C ASP A 269 13.50 -5.05 -13.38
N SER A 270 14.10 -4.00 -12.81
CA SER A 270 15.12 -4.12 -11.75
C SER A 270 14.57 -4.79 -10.50
N ILE A 271 13.33 -4.50 -10.10
CA ILE A 271 12.70 -5.16 -8.94
C ILE A 271 12.49 -6.65 -9.19
N THR A 272 12.11 -7.05 -10.41
CA THR A 272 11.94 -8.47 -10.73
C THR A 272 13.25 -9.26 -10.68
N ALA A 273 14.42 -8.61 -10.70
CA ALA A 273 15.71 -9.27 -10.52
C ALA A 273 15.93 -9.83 -9.11
N PHE A 274 15.21 -9.30 -8.11
CA PHE A 274 15.23 -9.81 -6.73
C PHE A 274 14.22 -10.93 -6.49
N LEU A 275 13.43 -11.29 -7.50
CA LEU A 275 12.33 -12.24 -7.41
C LEU A 275 12.63 -13.49 -8.23
N ASN A 276 11.94 -14.57 -7.88
CA ASN A 276 11.96 -15.81 -8.64
C ASN A 276 11.07 -15.62 -9.86
N ARG A 277 11.69 -15.32 -11.01
CA ARG A 277 10.98 -14.98 -12.25
C ARG A 277 10.07 -16.10 -12.75
N ASP A 278 10.40 -17.36 -12.47
CA ASP A 278 9.57 -18.52 -12.83
C ASP A 278 8.24 -18.57 -12.07
N LYS A 279 8.11 -17.80 -10.99
CA LYS A 279 6.88 -17.66 -10.20
C LYS A 279 6.06 -16.44 -10.58
N ILE A 280 6.53 -15.61 -11.53
CA ILE A 280 5.83 -14.38 -11.93
C ILE A 280 4.82 -14.66 -13.04
N TYR A 281 3.57 -14.29 -12.78
CA TYR A 281 2.48 -14.27 -13.73
C TYR A 281 2.18 -12.82 -14.10
N TYR A 282 2.59 -12.44 -15.30
CA TYR A 282 2.37 -11.10 -15.83
C TYR A 282 0.92 -10.92 -16.28
N LEU A 283 0.25 -9.90 -15.73
CA LEU A 283 -1.10 -9.50 -16.09
C LEU A 283 -1.04 -8.17 -16.85
N ASP A 284 -1.29 -8.18 -18.15
CA ASP A 284 -1.50 -6.93 -18.90
C ASP A 284 -2.70 -6.19 -18.30
N PHE A 285 -2.49 -4.94 -17.89
CA PHE A 285 -3.54 -4.11 -17.31
C PHE A 285 -4.81 -4.03 -18.20
N LYS A 286 -4.69 -4.16 -19.53
CA LYS A 286 -5.85 -4.15 -20.45
C LYS A 286 -6.83 -5.28 -20.15
N LYS A 287 -6.36 -6.41 -19.57
CA LYS A 287 -7.20 -7.53 -19.12
C LYS A 287 -8.04 -7.20 -17.88
N THR A 288 -7.74 -6.10 -17.18
CA THR A 288 -8.58 -5.58 -16.09
C THR A 288 -9.74 -4.72 -16.58
N PHE A 289 -9.87 -4.47 -17.88
CA PHE A 289 -11.05 -3.73 -18.37
C PHE A 289 -12.33 -4.55 -18.22
N PRO A 290 -13.49 -3.90 -17.97
CA PRO A 290 -14.72 -4.61 -17.63
C PRO A 290 -15.12 -5.73 -18.59
N LYS A 291 -14.88 -5.55 -19.89
CA LYS A 291 -15.15 -6.57 -20.92
C LYS A 291 -14.34 -7.86 -20.80
N TYR A 292 -13.20 -7.84 -20.09
CA TYR A 292 -12.29 -8.98 -19.95
C TYR A 292 -12.09 -9.41 -18.49
N ALA A 293 -12.42 -8.54 -17.54
CA ALA A 293 -12.04 -8.71 -16.14
C ALA A 293 -12.66 -9.97 -15.53
N PHE A 294 -13.92 -10.29 -15.82
CA PHE A 294 -14.60 -11.46 -15.26
C PHE A 294 -13.93 -12.78 -15.67
N GLU A 295 -13.66 -12.96 -16.96
CA GLU A 295 -12.98 -14.15 -17.49
C GLU A 295 -11.54 -14.23 -16.97
N THR A 296 -10.82 -13.10 -17.01
CA THR A 296 -9.44 -13.00 -16.52
C THR A 296 -9.35 -13.42 -15.06
N PHE A 297 -10.25 -12.93 -14.18
CA PHE A 297 -10.21 -13.29 -12.76
C PHE A 297 -10.71 -14.70 -12.49
N SER A 298 -11.52 -15.27 -13.39
CA SER A 298 -11.91 -16.69 -13.37
C SER A 298 -10.75 -17.62 -13.75
N GLU A 299 -9.82 -17.18 -14.60
CA GLU A 299 -8.57 -17.90 -14.90
C GLU A 299 -7.57 -17.75 -13.76
N LEU A 300 -7.38 -16.53 -13.26
CA LEU A 300 -6.48 -16.25 -12.15
C LEU A 300 -6.90 -16.99 -10.87
N SER A 301 -8.20 -17.16 -10.61
CA SER A 301 -8.68 -17.92 -9.44
C SER A 301 -8.22 -19.37 -9.46
N LYS A 302 -8.16 -20.00 -10.64
CA LYS A 302 -7.64 -21.37 -10.82
C LYS A 302 -6.11 -21.42 -10.61
N ILE A 303 -5.39 -20.39 -11.05
CA ILE A 303 -3.93 -20.32 -10.92
C ILE A 303 -3.52 -20.06 -9.47
N PHE A 304 -4.18 -19.12 -8.80
CA PHE A 304 -3.80 -18.62 -7.47
C PHE A 304 -4.62 -19.22 -6.33
N GLY A 305 -5.68 -19.95 -6.65
CA GLY A 305 -6.50 -20.69 -5.68
C GLY A 305 -7.40 -19.81 -4.82
N PHE A 306 -7.79 -18.62 -5.28
CA PHE A 306 -8.76 -17.76 -4.62
C PHE A 306 -10.19 -18.00 -5.14
N ASN A 307 -11.22 -17.38 -4.55
CA ASN A 307 -12.60 -17.61 -4.99
C ASN A 307 -12.85 -17.04 -6.40
N PRO A 308 -13.53 -17.75 -7.31
CA PRO A 308 -13.87 -17.19 -8.61
C PRO A 308 -14.76 -15.93 -8.48
N PRO A 309 -14.71 -15.01 -9.46
CA PRO A 309 -15.55 -13.82 -9.44
C PRO A 309 -17.04 -14.21 -9.51
N ASN A 310 -17.87 -13.51 -8.72
CA ASN A 310 -19.32 -13.70 -8.73
C ASN A 310 -19.97 -12.71 -9.71
N ILE A 311 -20.71 -13.20 -10.70
CA ILE A 311 -21.29 -12.37 -11.78
C ILE A 311 -22.22 -11.26 -11.27
N ASN A 312 -22.86 -11.47 -10.11
CA ASN A 312 -23.80 -10.50 -9.53
C ASN A 312 -23.09 -9.36 -8.78
N HIS A 313 -21.82 -9.55 -8.40
CA HIS A 313 -21.10 -8.61 -7.53
C HIS A 313 -19.79 -8.09 -8.15
N PHE A 314 -19.25 -8.79 -9.14
CA PHE A 314 -17.98 -8.42 -9.75
C PHE A 314 -18.11 -7.14 -10.58
N PRO A 315 -17.14 -6.21 -10.52
CA PRO A 315 -17.28 -4.90 -11.14
C PRO A 315 -17.40 -4.98 -12.67
N THR A 316 -18.46 -4.38 -13.19
CA THR A 316 -18.76 -4.28 -14.64
C THR A 316 -18.45 -2.90 -15.22
N THR A 317 -17.93 -1.98 -14.41
CA THR A 317 -17.63 -0.60 -14.82
C THR A 317 -16.22 -0.19 -14.41
N LYS A 318 -15.71 0.90 -15.00
CA LYS A 318 -14.41 1.45 -14.63
C LYS A 318 -14.51 2.14 -13.28
N LYS A 319 -13.63 1.77 -12.34
CA LYS A 319 -13.51 2.41 -11.01
C LYS A 319 -13.37 3.93 -11.08
N TRP A 320 -12.49 4.43 -11.96
CA TRP A 320 -12.24 5.86 -12.15
C TRP A 320 -12.85 6.34 -13.47
N GLY A 321 -14.16 6.62 -13.43
CA GLY A 321 -14.91 7.21 -14.53
C GLY A 321 -15.10 8.73 -14.39
N MET A 322 -15.77 9.34 -15.38
CA MET A 322 -16.10 10.78 -15.35
C MET A 322 -16.88 11.18 -14.09
N LEU A 323 -17.80 10.31 -13.65
CA LEU A 323 -18.65 10.55 -12.48
C LEU A 323 -17.88 10.54 -11.16
N ALA A 324 -16.74 9.84 -11.06
CA ALA A 324 -15.92 9.85 -9.85
C ALA A 324 -15.40 11.25 -9.52
N ARG A 325 -15.36 12.17 -10.49
CA ARG A 325 -14.95 13.57 -10.32
C ARG A 325 -16.10 14.50 -9.93
N ILE A 326 -17.33 14.00 -10.03
CA ILE A 326 -18.56 14.75 -9.76
C ILE A 326 -19.14 14.32 -8.41
N LEU A 327 -19.12 13.01 -8.14
CA LEU A 327 -19.77 12.39 -6.99
C LEU A 327 -18.77 12.06 -5.86
N PRO A 328 -19.20 12.13 -4.58
CA PRO A 328 -20.52 12.59 -4.14
C PRO A 328 -20.69 14.11 -4.34
N ALA A 329 -21.91 14.53 -4.65
CA ALA A 329 -22.29 15.94 -4.72
C ALA A 329 -23.54 16.17 -3.89
N ILE A 330 -23.55 17.25 -3.12
CA ILE A 330 -24.75 17.77 -2.47
C ILE A 330 -25.35 18.79 -3.44
N ILE A 331 -26.62 18.64 -3.80
CA ILE A 331 -27.32 19.58 -4.67
C ILE A 331 -28.36 20.31 -3.84
N ASN A 332 -28.23 21.64 -3.78
CA ASN A 332 -29.28 22.51 -3.25
C ASN A 332 -30.28 22.78 -4.36
N VAL A 333 -31.53 22.43 -4.09
CA VAL A 333 -32.65 22.71 -5.00
C VAL A 333 -33.50 23.77 -4.34
N ASP A 334 -33.71 24.90 -5.00
CA ASP A 334 -34.67 25.90 -4.55
C ASP A 334 -36.09 25.32 -4.68
N SER A 335 -36.88 25.40 -3.60
CA SER A 335 -38.31 25.10 -3.59
C SER A 335 -39.08 25.71 -4.79
N LYS A 336 -38.73 26.92 -5.21
CA LYS A 336 -39.37 27.61 -6.35
C LYS A 336 -39.08 26.95 -7.70
N PHE A 337 -37.91 26.31 -7.84
CA PHE A 337 -37.56 25.54 -9.03
C PHE A 337 -38.38 24.24 -9.13
N ILE A 338 -38.75 23.65 -7.99
CA ILE A 338 -39.62 22.47 -7.93
C ILE A 338 -41.06 22.85 -8.30
N GLU A 339 -41.55 23.98 -7.77
CA GLU A 339 -42.90 24.49 -8.02
C GLU A 339 -43.12 24.90 -9.49
N SER A 340 -42.15 25.56 -10.12
CA SER A 340 -42.26 25.97 -11.54
C SER A 340 -42.24 24.80 -12.53
N ASN A 341 -41.57 23.69 -12.20
CA ASN A 341 -41.53 22.50 -13.05
C ASN A 341 -42.65 21.48 -12.77
N THR A 342 -43.25 21.51 -11.59
CA THR A 342 -44.47 20.73 -11.30
C THR A 342 -45.70 21.37 -11.93
N ALA A 343 -45.76 22.71 -12.01
CA ALA A 343 -46.80 23.43 -12.74
C ALA A 343 -46.80 23.16 -14.25
N ASN A 344 -45.63 22.93 -14.86
CA ASN A 344 -45.51 22.63 -16.30
C ASN A 344 -45.86 21.18 -16.69
N ASN A 345 -45.87 20.25 -15.74
CA ASN A 345 -46.27 18.85 -16.00
C ASN A 345 -47.76 18.57 -15.73
N GLY A 346 -48.51 19.57 -15.23
CA GLY A 346 -49.97 19.47 -15.02
C GLY A 346 -50.83 19.86 -16.23
N GLY A 347 -50.22 20.21 -17.37
CA GLY A 347 -50.92 20.74 -18.56
C GLY A 347 -50.92 19.84 -19.80
N GLY A 348 -50.42 18.60 -19.71
CA GLY A 348 -50.46 17.64 -20.81
C GLY A 348 -51.79 16.88 -20.80
N GLY A 349 -52.73 17.28 -21.64
CA GLY A 349 -53.97 16.51 -21.87
C GLY A 349 -53.67 15.06 -22.22
N GLU A 350 -54.52 14.16 -21.71
CA GLU A 350 -54.56 12.76 -22.11
C GLU A 350 -54.54 12.65 -23.65
N PRO A 351 -53.68 11.81 -24.25
CA PRO A 351 -53.86 11.48 -25.64
C PRO A 351 -55.16 10.66 -25.77
N PRO A 352 -56.02 10.94 -26.78
CA PRO A 352 -57.24 10.18 -26.95
C PRO A 352 -56.87 8.73 -27.24
N CYS A 353 -57.31 7.85 -26.34
CA CYS A 353 -57.33 6.41 -26.54
C CYS A 353 -58.27 6.12 -27.73
N SER A 354 -57.70 6.00 -28.93
CA SER A 354 -58.40 5.41 -30.06
C SER A 354 -58.14 3.91 -30.04
N LEU A 355 -59.13 3.19 -29.50
CA LEU A 355 -59.40 1.81 -29.87
C LEU A 355 -59.64 1.76 -31.39
N ALA A 356 -58.83 0.98 -32.09
CA ALA A 356 -59.20 0.41 -33.38
C ALA A 356 -58.88 -1.08 -33.33
N ALA A 357 -59.89 -1.85 -33.72
CA ALA A 357 -60.01 -3.30 -33.70
C ALA A 357 -59.02 -4.03 -34.61
#